data_AF-A0A9E4SRQ7-F1
#
_entry.id   AF-A0A9E4SRQ7-F1
#
_cell.length_a   1.000
_cell.length_b   1.000
_cell.length_c   1.000
_cell.angle_alpha   90.00
_cell.angle_beta   90.00
_cell.angle_gamma   90.00
#
_symmetry.space_group_name_H-M   'P 1'
#
loop_
_entity.id
_entity.type
_entity.pdbx_description
1 polymer ?
#
loop_
_entity_poly.entity_id
_entity_poly.type
_entity_poly.pdbx_seq_one_letter_code
_entity_poly.pdbx_strand_id
1 'polypeptide(L)'
;VYNENGVKITAFPVPHGIYGAVGYRLDYGGLSMVFAGDCEPSTITVENSQNVDVLIHEVFNPPQMYVDKLGWTEIQAKIVAWTKHTAPEAAAKVFSQTNPGVALGFHSMIAPGTPQPILDGIRSGYDGPVVIAQDFTVINVTREQIVTRMVEFEPAPFLASDPEYMASKGGAEPDPSVMHGLPEWLEKTTIGIPMIDDFKKELAERGMR
;
A
#
# COMPACT_ATOMS: atom_id res chain seq x y z
N VAL A 1 13.18 -7.65 -11.84
CA VAL A 1 12.69 -6.31 -12.25
C VAL A 1 13.56 -5.19 -11.69
N TYR A 2 14.24 -5.41 -10.56
CA TYR A 2 15.23 -4.48 -10.01
C TYR A 2 16.35 -5.28 -9.33
N ASN A 3 17.60 -4.85 -9.47
CA ASN A 3 18.76 -5.50 -8.85
C ASN A 3 19.93 -4.52 -8.71
N GLU A 4 19.89 -3.70 -7.67
CA GLU A 4 20.93 -2.70 -7.40
C GLU A 4 21.12 -2.53 -5.89
N ASN A 5 22.33 -2.13 -5.48
CA ASN A 5 22.67 -1.84 -4.07
C ASN A 5 22.34 -2.99 -3.09
N GLY A 6 22.50 -4.23 -3.55
CA GLY A 6 22.22 -5.44 -2.76
C GLY A 6 20.73 -5.78 -2.60
N VAL A 7 19.83 -4.96 -3.16
CA VAL A 7 18.38 -5.17 -3.17
C VAL A 7 18.00 -5.89 -4.47
N LYS A 8 17.39 -7.07 -4.36
CA LYS A 8 16.86 -7.82 -5.50
C LYS A 8 15.33 -7.88 -5.42
N ILE A 9 14.66 -7.42 -6.48
CA ILE A 9 13.21 -7.57 -6.64
C ILE A 9 12.91 -8.45 -7.85
N THR A 10 12.27 -9.58 -7.59
CA THR A 10 11.81 -10.55 -8.59
C THR A 10 10.29 -10.44 -8.70
N ALA A 11 9.78 -10.27 -9.92
CA ALA A 11 8.33 -10.34 -10.17
C ALA A 11 7.99 -11.76 -10.67
N PHE A 12 6.83 -12.28 -10.27
CA PHE A 12 6.29 -13.56 -10.73
C PHE A 12 4.80 -13.43 -11.00
N PRO A 13 4.24 -14.15 -11.99
CA PRO A 13 2.82 -14.05 -12.31
C PRO A 13 1.97 -14.67 -11.21
N VAL A 14 0.80 -14.10 -10.98
CA VAL A 14 -0.22 -14.66 -10.09
C VAL A 14 -1.58 -14.71 -10.79
N PRO A 15 -2.41 -15.74 -10.54
CA PRO A 15 -3.75 -15.82 -11.13
C PRO A 15 -4.69 -14.84 -10.45
N HIS A 16 -5.34 -13.95 -11.21
CA HIS A 16 -6.34 -13.04 -10.66
C HIS A 16 -7.38 -12.64 -11.72
N GLY A 17 -8.20 -13.61 -12.14
CA GLY A 17 -9.30 -13.41 -13.09
C GLY A 17 -8.93 -13.10 -14.55
N ILE A 18 -7.87 -12.31 -14.78
CA ILE A 18 -7.34 -11.91 -16.08
C ILE A 18 -5.80 -11.93 -16.07
N TYR A 19 -5.18 -11.82 -17.25
CA TYR A 19 -3.72 -11.71 -17.38
C TYR A 19 -3.21 -10.36 -16.89
N GLY A 20 -2.04 -10.38 -16.24
CA GLY A 20 -1.27 -9.17 -15.90
C GLY A 20 -0.92 -9.04 -14.42
N ALA A 21 -1.64 -9.73 -13.54
CA ALA A 21 -1.34 -9.69 -12.11
C ALA A 21 0.01 -10.36 -11.80
N VAL A 22 0.76 -9.73 -10.90
CA VAL A 22 2.08 -10.18 -10.47
C VAL A 22 2.24 -10.03 -8.96
N GLY A 23 2.97 -10.97 -8.37
CA GLY A 23 3.56 -10.83 -7.05
C GLY A 23 5.02 -10.41 -7.14
N TYR A 24 5.56 -9.87 -6.04
CA TYR A 24 6.94 -9.45 -5.92
C TYR A 24 7.62 -10.13 -4.74
N ARG A 25 8.82 -10.66 -4.98
CA ARG A 25 9.75 -11.09 -3.96
C ARG A 25 10.88 -10.07 -3.84
N LEU A 26 11.12 -9.60 -2.62
CA LEU A 26 12.24 -8.78 -2.22
C LEU A 26 13.22 -9.63 -1.42
N ASP A 27 14.49 -9.65 -1.84
CA ASP A 27 15.60 -10.19 -1.05
C ASP A 27 16.61 -9.07 -0.80
N TYR A 28 16.96 -8.82 0.47
CA TYR A 28 17.91 -7.77 0.87
C TYR A 28 18.55 -8.05 2.23
N GLY A 29 19.87 -7.90 2.35
CA GLY A 29 20.57 -8.00 3.64
C GLY A 29 20.51 -9.37 4.32
N GLY A 30 20.14 -10.42 3.59
CA GLY A 30 19.86 -11.76 4.13
C GLY A 30 18.45 -11.93 4.69
N LEU A 31 17.58 -10.94 4.48
CA LEU A 31 16.15 -10.99 4.76
C LEU A 31 15.36 -11.08 3.44
N SER A 32 14.12 -11.52 3.55
CA SER A 32 13.25 -11.82 2.43
C SER A 32 11.80 -11.46 2.74
N MET A 33 11.10 -10.91 1.75
CA MET A 33 9.68 -10.59 1.82
C MET A 33 9.02 -10.92 0.49
N VAL A 34 7.80 -11.45 0.55
CA VAL A 34 6.94 -11.56 -0.62
C VAL A 34 5.70 -10.69 -0.41
N PHE A 35 5.36 -9.89 -1.43
CA PHE A 35 4.05 -9.27 -1.59
C PHE A 35 3.36 -9.94 -2.78
N ALA A 36 2.40 -10.82 -2.51
CA ALA A 36 1.76 -11.63 -3.54
C ALA A 36 0.78 -10.83 -4.42
N GLY A 37 0.33 -9.66 -3.94
CA GLY A 37 -0.79 -8.94 -4.55
C GLY A 37 -2.12 -9.69 -4.38
N ASP A 38 -3.08 -9.36 -5.23
CA ASP A 38 -4.38 -10.02 -5.29
C ASP A 38 -4.24 -11.28 -6.15
N CYS A 39 -4.59 -12.45 -5.62
CA CYS A 39 -4.44 -13.70 -6.33
C CYS A 39 -5.26 -14.89 -5.78
N GLU A 40 -5.71 -15.72 -6.71
CA GLU A 40 -6.14 -17.09 -6.39
C GLU A 40 -4.95 -17.91 -5.84
N PRO A 41 -5.19 -18.93 -5.00
CA PRO A 41 -4.14 -19.81 -4.50
C PRO A 41 -3.37 -20.46 -5.66
N SER A 42 -2.04 -20.33 -5.65
CA SER A 42 -1.21 -20.73 -6.78
C SER A 42 0.09 -21.39 -6.35
N THR A 43 0.51 -22.43 -7.08
CA THR A 43 1.83 -23.05 -6.90
C THR A 43 2.95 -22.06 -7.17
N ILE A 44 2.76 -21.11 -8.09
CA ILE A 44 3.78 -20.09 -8.40
C ILE A 44 4.02 -19.19 -7.18
N THR A 45 2.96 -18.77 -6.48
CA THR A 45 3.08 -18.02 -5.22
C THR A 45 3.80 -18.86 -4.17
N VAL A 46 3.45 -20.14 -4.04
CA VAL A 46 4.09 -21.06 -3.10
C VAL A 46 5.59 -21.23 -3.39
N GLU A 47 5.97 -21.47 -4.64
CA GLU A 47 7.35 -21.65 -5.09
C GLU A 47 8.20 -20.41 -4.82
N ASN A 48 7.64 -19.21 -5.03
CA ASN A 48 8.37 -17.95 -4.81
C ASN A 48 8.43 -17.52 -3.34
N SER A 49 7.60 -18.11 -2.48
CA SER A 49 7.44 -17.70 -1.08
C SER A 49 7.99 -18.71 -0.07
N GLN A 50 8.73 -19.72 -0.51
CA GLN A 50 9.32 -20.72 0.39
C GLN A 50 10.23 -20.08 1.44
N ASN A 51 9.92 -20.32 2.72
CA ASN A 51 10.68 -19.94 3.92
C ASN A 51 11.09 -18.46 3.94
N VAL A 52 10.21 -17.61 3.44
CA VAL A 52 10.39 -16.15 3.45
C VAL A 52 10.19 -15.60 4.87
N ASP A 53 10.90 -14.53 5.26
CA ASP A 53 10.72 -13.94 6.58
C ASP A 53 9.30 -13.34 6.74
N VAL A 54 8.81 -12.66 5.71
CA VAL A 54 7.45 -12.09 5.67
C VAL A 54 6.74 -12.47 4.38
N LEU A 55 5.60 -13.16 4.49
CA LEU A 55 4.69 -13.39 3.37
C LEU A 55 3.45 -12.51 3.51
N ILE A 56 3.35 -11.48 2.68
CA ILE A 56 2.15 -10.66 2.55
C ILE A 56 1.30 -11.24 1.42
N HIS A 57 0.11 -11.72 1.76
CA HIS A 57 -0.80 -12.39 0.83
C HIS A 57 -2.22 -11.90 1.06
N GLU A 58 -3.01 -11.78 0.00
CA GLU A 58 -4.41 -11.44 0.18
C GLU A 58 -5.11 -12.53 1.01
N VAL A 59 -6.03 -12.10 1.85
CA VAL A 59 -6.98 -12.97 2.53
C VAL A 59 -8.33 -12.30 2.41
N PHE A 60 -9.18 -12.81 1.54
CA PHE A 60 -10.53 -12.32 1.37
C PHE A 60 -11.40 -12.70 2.57
N ASN A 61 -12.47 -11.95 2.84
CA ASN A 61 -13.44 -12.37 3.85
C ASN A 61 -14.14 -13.69 3.45
N PRO A 62 -14.60 -14.51 4.41
CA PRO A 62 -15.42 -15.68 4.10
C PRO A 62 -16.66 -15.31 3.26
N PRO A 63 -17.08 -16.14 2.28
CA PRO A 63 -18.24 -15.85 1.44
C PRO A 63 -19.50 -15.48 2.23
N GLN A 64 -19.73 -16.16 3.36
CA GLN A 64 -20.91 -15.93 4.21
C GLN A 64 -20.99 -14.47 4.70
N MET A 65 -19.85 -13.81 4.89
CA MET A 65 -19.83 -12.42 5.32
C MET A 65 -20.39 -11.46 4.26
N TYR A 66 -20.15 -11.73 2.98
CA TYR A 66 -20.71 -10.95 1.88
C TYR A 66 -22.23 -11.12 1.78
N VAL A 67 -22.72 -12.34 2.06
CA VAL A 67 -24.16 -12.62 2.13
C VAL A 67 -24.79 -11.84 3.30
N ASP A 68 -24.22 -11.98 4.50
CA ASP A 68 -24.80 -11.44 5.73
C ASP A 68 -24.69 -9.92 5.84
N LYS A 69 -23.59 -9.33 5.36
CA LYS A 69 -23.28 -7.90 5.56
C LYS A 69 -23.57 -7.03 4.35
N LEU A 70 -23.47 -7.60 3.14
CA LEU A 70 -23.56 -6.85 1.89
C LEU A 70 -24.71 -7.30 0.98
N GLY A 71 -25.51 -8.28 1.41
CA GLY A 71 -26.70 -8.73 0.69
C GLY A 71 -26.39 -9.43 -0.62
N TRP A 72 -25.17 -9.96 -0.78
CA TRP A 72 -24.81 -10.73 -1.96
C TRP A 72 -25.56 -12.06 -1.98
N THR A 73 -25.82 -12.59 -3.18
CA THR A 73 -26.24 -13.99 -3.28
C THR A 73 -25.07 -14.91 -2.91
N GLU A 74 -25.37 -16.07 -2.35
CA GLU A 74 -24.34 -17.07 -1.98
C GLU A 74 -23.44 -17.44 -3.16
N ILE A 75 -24.01 -17.57 -4.36
CA ILE A 75 -23.27 -17.91 -5.57
C ILE A 75 -22.29 -16.79 -5.96
N GLN A 76 -22.70 -15.52 -5.88
CA GLN A 76 -21.80 -14.38 -6.16
C GLN A 76 -20.65 -14.33 -5.16
N ALA A 77 -20.94 -14.49 -3.87
CA ALA A 77 -19.94 -14.49 -2.82
C ALA A 77 -18.90 -15.60 -3.03
N LYS A 78 -19.34 -16.82 -3.36
CA LYS A 78 -18.45 -17.94 -3.64
C LYS A 78 -17.62 -17.75 -4.92
N ILE A 79 -18.23 -17.25 -6.01
CA ILE A 79 -17.49 -16.98 -7.25
C ILE A 79 -16.33 -16.01 -6.97
N VAL A 80 -16.59 -14.91 -6.27
CA VAL A 80 -15.55 -13.92 -5.98
C VAL A 80 -14.52 -14.48 -4.99
N ALA A 81 -14.96 -14.89 -3.80
CA ALA A 81 -14.06 -15.24 -2.71
C ALA A 81 -13.30 -16.57 -2.90
N TRP A 82 -13.83 -17.52 -3.68
CA TRP A 82 -13.20 -18.83 -3.88
C TRP A 82 -12.54 -19.02 -5.25
N THR A 83 -12.92 -18.23 -6.26
CA THR A 83 -12.44 -18.45 -7.64
C THR A 83 -11.72 -17.26 -8.25
N LYS A 84 -11.64 -16.13 -7.55
CA LYS A 84 -10.91 -14.93 -8.02
C LYS A 84 -9.95 -14.39 -6.96
N HIS A 85 -10.29 -14.62 -5.70
CA HIS A 85 -9.49 -14.26 -4.55
C HIS A 85 -9.15 -15.50 -3.70
N THR A 86 -8.36 -15.28 -2.65
CA THR A 86 -8.02 -16.30 -1.65
C THR A 86 -8.83 -16.15 -0.36
N ALA A 87 -9.82 -17.01 -0.13
CA ALA A 87 -10.52 -17.11 1.16
C ALA A 87 -9.62 -17.64 2.30
N PRO A 88 -9.98 -17.47 3.58
CA PRO A 88 -9.09 -17.74 4.71
C PRO A 88 -8.56 -19.19 4.80
N GLU A 89 -9.40 -20.19 4.52
CA GLU A 89 -9.01 -21.60 4.51
C GLU A 89 -8.03 -21.90 3.36
N ALA A 90 -8.19 -21.21 2.24
CA ALA A 90 -7.28 -21.32 1.10
C ALA A 90 -5.94 -20.62 1.39
N ALA A 91 -5.96 -19.47 2.08
CA ALA A 91 -4.75 -18.82 2.57
C ALA A 91 -3.97 -19.72 3.53
N ALA A 92 -4.66 -20.43 4.43
CA ALA A 92 -4.04 -21.41 5.32
C ALA A 92 -3.23 -22.47 4.54
N LYS A 93 -3.77 -22.93 3.41
CA LYS A 93 -3.09 -23.88 2.54
C LYS A 93 -1.81 -23.29 1.93
N VAL A 94 -1.85 -22.04 1.47
CA VAL A 94 -0.67 -21.35 0.94
C VAL A 94 0.37 -21.13 2.05
N PHE A 95 -0.04 -20.66 3.23
CA PHE A 95 0.85 -20.38 4.36
C PHE A 95 1.53 -21.64 4.90
N SER A 96 0.78 -22.74 5.03
CA SER A 96 1.35 -24.03 5.43
C SER A 96 2.34 -24.59 4.42
N GLN A 97 2.13 -24.36 3.12
CA GLN A 97 3.05 -24.81 2.08
C GLN A 97 4.28 -23.92 1.90
N THR A 98 4.26 -22.69 2.42
CA THR A 98 5.35 -21.71 2.29
C THR A 98 6.21 -21.60 3.54
N ASN A 99 5.66 -21.92 4.72
CA ASN A 99 6.35 -21.86 6.01
C ASN A 99 7.07 -20.50 6.25
N PRO A 100 6.35 -19.36 6.16
CA PRO A 100 6.96 -18.06 6.35
C PRO A 100 7.27 -17.80 7.83
N GLY A 101 8.24 -16.91 8.10
CA GLY A 101 8.50 -16.42 9.46
C GLY A 101 7.27 -15.74 10.07
N VAL A 102 6.54 -14.95 9.26
CA VAL A 102 5.18 -14.50 9.53
C VAL A 102 4.36 -14.42 8.25
N ALA A 103 3.11 -14.87 8.31
CA ALA A 103 2.11 -14.61 7.28
C ALA A 103 1.31 -13.33 7.64
N LEU A 104 1.26 -12.37 6.72
CA LEU A 104 0.46 -11.16 6.85
C LEU A 104 -0.70 -11.21 5.85
N GLY A 105 -1.91 -11.42 6.34
CA GLY A 105 -3.12 -11.36 5.54
C GLY A 105 -3.58 -9.92 5.33
N PHE A 106 -3.77 -9.48 4.09
CA PHE A 106 -4.32 -8.16 3.74
C PHE A 106 -5.51 -8.28 2.79
N HIS A 107 -6.08 -7.15 2.35
CA HIS A 107 -7.18 -7.12 1.37
C HIS A 107 -8.50 -7.75 1.86
N SER A 108 -8.70 -7.80 3.18
CA SER A 108 -10.00 -8.08 3.80
C SER A 108 -10.69 -6.77 4.21
N MET A 109 -12.02 -6.76 4.23
CA MET A 109 -12.77 -5.75 4.97
C MET A 109 -12.60 -5.99 6.47
N ILE A 110 -11.95 -5.05 7.15
CA ILE A 110 -11.80 -5.07 8.60
C ILE A 110 -12.86 -4.18 9.24
N ALA A 111 -13.80 -4.81 9.92
CA ALA A 111 -14.89 -4.17 10.63
C ALA A 111 -15.27 -5.02 11.86
N PRO A 112 -16.06 -4.50 12.81
CA PRO A 112 -16.51 -5.29 13.95
C PRO A 112 -17.12 -6.64 13.53
N GLY A 113 -16.57 -7.73 14.06
CA GLY A 113 -16.98 -9.10 13.77
C GLY A 113 -16.36 -9.75 12.53
N THR A 114 -15.48 -9.06 11.78
CA THR A 114 -14.82 -9.65 10.60
C THR A 114 -13.46 -10.30 10.85
N PRO A 115 -12.59 -9.79 11.76
CA PRO A 115 -11.26 -10.39 11.98
C PRO A 115 -11.30 -11.82 12.51
N GLN A 116 -12.22 -12.14 13.43
CA GLN A 116 -12.26 -13.47 14.05
C GLN A 116 -12.61 -14.57 13.04
N PRO A 117 -13.66 -14.45 12.19
CA PRO A 117 -13.92 -15.44 11.14
C PRO A 117 -12.76 -15.62 10.15
N ILE A 118 -12.02 -14.55 9.84
CA ILE A 118 -10.81 -14.65 9.00
C ILE A 118 -9.75 -15.47 9.72
N LEU A 119 -9.47 -15.15 10.99
CA LEU A 119 -8.48 -15.88 11.78
C LEU A 119 -8.85 -17.35 11.93
N ASP A 120 -10.11 -17.65 12.25
CA ASP A 120 -10.61 -19.01 12.41
C ASP A 120 -10.43 -19.84 11.13
N GLY A 121 -10.75 -19.26 9.97
CA GLY A 121 -10.54 -19.92 8.69
C GLY A 121 -9.06 -20.14 8.37
N ILE A 122 -8.17 -19.21 8.69
CA ILE A 122 -6.72 -19.43 8.57
C ILE A 122 -6.26 -20.55 9.52
N ARG A 123 -6.75 -20.56 10.77
CA ARG A 123 -6.40 -21.55 11.80
C ARG A 123 -6.94 -22.94 11.51
N SER A 124 -7.77 -23.12 10.48
CA SER A 124 -8.18 -24.45 10.01
C SER A 124 -7.04 -25.27 9.38
N GLY A 125 -5.94 -24.61 8.95
CA GLY A 125 -4.84 -25.28 8.27
C GLY A 125 -3.46 -24.65 8.43
N TYR A 126 -3.32 -23.57 9.22
CA TYR A 126 -2.03 -22.92 9.46
C TYR A 126 -1.86 -22.54 10.94
N ASP A 127 -0.87 -23.16 11.58
CA ASP A 127 -0.53 -22.93 13.00
C ASP A 127 0.59 -21.90 13.19
N GLY A 128 1.24 -21.46 12.11
CA GLY A 128 2.37 -20.53 12.19
C GLY A 128 1.97 -19.10 12.57
N PRO A 129 2.95 -18.20 12.72
CA PRO A 129 2.69 -16.80 13.05
C PRO A 129 1.87 -16.13 11.94
N VAL A 130 0.73 -15.55 12.31
CA VAL A 130 -0.15 -14.84 11.37
C VAL A 130 -0.60 -13.52 11.95
N VAL A 131 -0.70 -12.51 11.09
CA VAL A 131 -1.30 -11.22 11.39
C VAL A 131 -2.35 -10.91 10.33
N ILE A 132 -3.52 -10.44 10.77
CA ILE A 132 -4.52 -9.85 9.89
C ILE A 132 -4.24 -8.35 9.88
N ALA A 133 -3.72 -7.87 8.75
CA ALA A 133 -3.33 -6.49 8.59
C ALA A 133 -4.54 -5.56 8.68
N GLN A 134 -4.32 -4.43 9.35
CA GLN A 134 -5.17 -3.25 9.33
C GLN A 134 -4.33 -2.07 8.87
N ASP A 135 -4.99 -0.99 8.47
CA ASP A 135 -4.30 0.27 8.22
C ASP A 135 -3.40 0.59 9.41
N PHE A 136 -2.18 1.05 9.12
CA PHE A 136 -1.14 1.35 10.12
C PHE A 136 -0.50 0.13 10.82
N THR A 137 -0.68 -1.09 10.31
CA THR A 137 0.14 -2.24 10.76
C THR A 137 1.59 -2.05 10.33
N VAL A 138 2.53 -2.20 11.27
CA VAL A 138 3.98 -2.18 11.03
C VAL A 138 4.56 -3.52 11.41
N ILE A 139 5.47 -4.01 10.56
CA ILE A 139 6.31 -5.18 10.85
C ILE A 139 7.77 -4.73 10.85
N ASN A 140 8.44 -4.94 11.98
CA ASN A 140 9.88 -4.81 12.08
C ASN A 140 10.51 -6.19 11.95
N VAL A 141 11.41 -6.34 10.98
CA VAL A 141 12.08 -7.60 10.66
C VAL A 141 13.57 -7.44 10.92
N THR A 142 14.11 -8.26 11.83
CA THR A 142 15.57 -8.44 11.99
C THR A 142 15.89 -9.92 11.85
N ARG A 143 17.18 -10.29 11.88
CA ARG A 143 17.58 -11.70 11.83
C ARG A 143 17.18 -12.48 13.09
N GLU A 144 16.97 -11.77 14.19
CA GLU A 144 16.69 -12.32 15.51
C GLU A 144 15.19 -12.38 15.82
N GLN A 145 14.40 -11.45 15.29
CA GLN A 145 12.98 -11.34 15.61
C GLN A 145 12.16 -10.64 14.53
N ILE A 146 10.88 -10.99 14.51
CA ILE A 146 9.84 -10.30 13.75
C ILE A 146 8.82 -9.76 14.75
N VAL A 147 8.61 -8.44 14.74
CA VAL A 147 7.73 -7.75 15.69
C VAL A 147 6.66 -6.99 14.94
N THR A 148 5.39 -7.24 15.29
CA THR A 148 4.24 -6.55 14.71
C THR A 148 3.68 -5.51 15.69
N ARG A 149 3.35 -4.32 15.18
CA ARG A 149 2.90 -3.16 15.95
C ARG A 149 1.87 -2.36 15.14
N MET A 150 1.19 -1.43 15.82
CA MET A 150 0.37 -0.40 15.17
C MET A 150 1.07 0.94 15.27
N VAL A 151 0.99 1.75 14.20
CA VAL A 151 1.47 3.14 14.27
C VAL A 151 0.54 3.96 15.15
N GLU A 152 1.14 4.78 16.02
CA GLU A 152 0.50 5.96 16.59
C GLU A 152 0.90 7.16 15.72
N PHE A 153 -0.09 7.86 15.14
CA PHE A 153 0.15 8.94 14.18
C PHE A 153 -0.73 10.15 14.44
N GLU A 154 -0.29 11.32 13.97
CA GLU A 154 -1.07 12.56 13.94
C GLU A 154 -2.18 12.44 12.87
N PRO A 155 -3.47 12.50 13.24
CA PRO A 155 -4.58 12.37 12.29
C PRO A 155 -4.60 13.42 11.17
N ALA A 156 -3.96 14.58 11.37
CA ALA A 156 -3.82 15.63 10.37
C ALA A 156 -2.33 15.94 10.09
N PRO A 157 -1.61 15.04 9.40
CA PRO A 157 -0.19 15.22 9.18
C PRO A 157 0.07 16.38 8.22
N PHE A 158 1.09 17.18 8.52
CA PHE A 158 1.66 18.13 7.56
C PHE A 158 2.70 17.43 6.69
N LEU A 159 2.93 17.96 5.48
CA LEU A 159 4.06 17.51 4.65
C LEU A 159 5.36 17.82 5.39
N ALA A 160 6.02 16.77 5.88
CA ALA A 160 7.40 16.85 6.33
C ALA A 160 8.29 16.78 5.08
N SER A 161 8.90 17.89 4.71
CA SER A 161 9.95 17.91 3.72
C SER A 161 11.30 18.08 4.42
N ASP A 162 12.16 17.07 4.29
CA ASP A 162 13.54 17.17 4.75
C ASP A 162 14.26 18.31 3.98
N PRO A 163 14.89 19.28 4.68
CA PRO A 163 15.66 20.34 4.03
C PRO A 163 16.68 19.83 3.02
N GLU A 164 17.34 18.69 3.28
CA GLU A 164 18.31 18.11 2.34
C GLU A 164 17.63 17.53 1.10
N TYR A 165 16.51 16.83 1.27
CA TYR A 165 15.68 16.37 0.16
C TYR A 165 15.21 17.54 -0.70
N MET A 166 14.68 18.61 -0.10
CA MET A 166 14.24 19.81 -0.83
C MET A 166 15.38 20.48 -1.59
N ALA A 167 16.56 20.58 -0.98
CA ALA A 167 17.75 21.11 -1.63
C ALA A 167 18.20 20.22 -2.81
N SER A 168 18.14 18.90 -2.65
CA SER A 168 18.55 17.94 -3.70
C SER A 168 17.68 17.98 -4.96
N LYS A 169 16.43 18.44 -4.84
CA LYS A 169 15.51 18.56 -5.97
C LYS A 169 15.66 19.88 -6.74
N GLY A 170 16.60 20.75 -6.33
CA GLY A 170 16.96 21.97 -7.06
C GLY A 170 15.93 23.10 -6.98
N GLY A 171 14.89 22.96 -6.14
CA GLY A 171 13.72 23.84 -6.19
C GLY A 171 12.97 23.77 -7.52
N ALA A 172 11.92 24.55 -7.67
CA ALA A 172 11.42 24.84 -9.01
C ALA A 172 12.40 25.82 -9.66
N GLU A 173 12.91 25.50 -10.84
CA GLU A 173 13.55 26.47 -11.73
C GLU A 173 12.46 27.02 -12.68
N PRO A 174 11.66 28.02 -12.26
CA PRO A 174 10.69 28.61 -13.16
C PRO A 174 11.44 29.24 -14.33
N ASP A 175 11.00 28.95 -15.55
CA ASP A 175 11.50 29.63 -16.74
C ASP A 175 11.13 31.12 -16.64
N PRO A 176 12.10 32.03 -16.47
CA PRO A 176 11.82 33.45 -16.29
C PRO A 176 11.23 34.09 -17.56
N SER A 177 11.28 33.41 -18.71
CA SER A 177 10.63 33.84 -19.94
C SER A 177 9.12 33.55 -19.96
N VAL A 178 8.62 32.73 -19.03
CA VAL A 178 7.21 32.36 -18.90
C VAL A 178 6.59 33.15 -17.75
N MET A 179 6.24 34.41 -18.03
CA MET A 179 5.46 35.25 -17.11
C MET A 179 3.98 35.21 -17.51
N HIS A 180 3.17 34.45 -16.76
CA HIS A 180 1.72 34.47 -16.92
C HIS A 180 1.13 35.69 -16.19
N GLY A 181 0.64 36.68 -16.94
CA GLY A 181 -0.16 37.77 -16.39
C GLY A 181 -1.64 37.40 -16.28
N LEU A 182 -2.37 38.09 -15.42
CA LEU A 182 -3.83 38.02 -15.41
C LEU A 182 -4.39 38.83 -16.60
N PRO A 183 -5.51 38.42 -17.22
CA PRO A 183 -6.21 39.29 -18.16
C PRO A 183 -6.74 40.53 -17.43
N GLU A 184 -6.78 41.67 -18.12
CA GLU A 184 -7.09 42.99 -17.53
C GLU A 184 -8.41 43.02 -16.73
N TRP A 185 -9.44 42.32 -17.21
CA TRP A 185 -10.73 42.28 -16.52
C TRP A 185 -10.63 41.60 -15.14
N LEU A 186 -9.71 40.65 -14.97
CA LEU A 186 -9.47 39.93 -13.72
C LEU A 186 -8.51 40.69 -12.79
N GLU A 187 -7.54 41.42 -13.33
CA GLU A 187 -6.73 42.37 -12.53
C GLU A 187 -7.63 43.39 -11.83
N LYS A 188 -8.70 43.85 -12.50
CA LYS A 188 -9.69 44.79 -11.95
C LYS A 188 -10.58 44.22 -10.84
N THR A 189 -10.63 42.90 -10.66
CA THR A 189 -11.37 42.30 -9.53
C THR A 189 -10.52 42.18 -8.26
N THR A 190 -9.23 42.52 -8.32
CA THR A 190 -8.36 42.48 -7.13
C THR A 190 -8.79 43.53 -6.11
N ILE A 191 -8.89 43.12 -4.85
CA ILE A 191 -9.24 44.02 -3.75
C ILE A 191 -7.97 44.81 -3.38
N GLY A 192 -8.04 46.14 -3.45
CA GLY A 192 -6.95 47.02 -3.05
C GLY A 192 -6.68 46.91 -1.55
N ILE A 193 -5.48 46.45 -1.19
CA ILE A 193 -4.99 46.39 0.19
C ILE A 193 -3.83 47.38 0.28
N PRO A 194 -3.90 48.43 1.13
CA PRO A 194 -2.93 49.53 1.11
C PRO A 194 -1.45 49.10 1.16
N MET A 195 -1.11 48.14 2.02
CA MET A 195 0.26 47.59 2.11
C MET A 195 0.73 46.97 0.78
N ILE A 196 -0.17 46.27 0.08
CA ILE A 196 0.16 45.62 -1.20
C ILE A 196 0.28 46.66 -2.31
N ASP A 197 -0.61 47.66 -2.34
CA ASP A 197 -0.60 48.70 -3.36
C ASP A 197 0.61 49.63 -3.23
N ASP A 198 1.04 49.93 -2.01
CA ASP A 198 2.28 50.68 -1.78
C ASP A 198 3.53 49.88 -2.19
N PHE A 199 3.56 48.57 -1.93
CA PHE A 199 4.64 47.71 -2.42
C PHE A 199 4.65 47.59 -3.95
N LYS A 200 3.49 47.51 -4.61
CA LYS A 200 3.38 47.55 -6.08
C LYS A 200 3.94 48.84 -6.67
N LYS A 201 3.73 49.99 -6.00
CA LYS A 201 4.34 51.26 -6.43
C LYS A 201 5.87 51.22 -6.31
N GLU A 202 6.40 50.69 -5.21
CA GLU A 202 7.84 50.52 -5.03
C GLU A 202 8.46 49.62 -6.10
N LEU A 203 7.79 48.50 -6.45
CA LEU A 203 8.21 47.62 -7.53
C LEU A 203 8.23 48.35 -8.88
N ALA A 204 7.18 49.13 -9.18
CA ALA A 204 7.10 49.91 -10.41
C ALA A 204 8.22 50.97 -10.51
N GLU A 205 8.58 51.63 -9.40
CA GLU A 205 9.71 52.57 -9.34
C GLU A 205 11.07 51.89 -9.61
N ARG A 206 11.18 50.60 -9.29
CA ARG A 206 12.37 49.77 -9.59
C ARG A 206 12.33 49.12 -10.97
N GLY A 207 11.32 49.42 -11.80
CA GLY A 207 11.15 48.83 -13.14
C GLY A 207 10.70 47.37 -13.12
N MET A 208 10.13 46.91 -12.01
CA MET A 208 9.58 45.56 -11.85
C MET A 208 8.05 45.61 -12.00
N ARG A 209 7.47 44.53 -12.55
CA ARG A 209 6.02 44.35 -12.64
C ARG A 209 5.48 43.65 -11.40
#